data_AF-A0A961MPY6-F1
#
_entry.id   AF-A0A961MPY6-F1
#
_cell.length_a   1.000
_cell.length_b   1.000
_cell.length_c   1.000
_cell.angle_alpha   90.00
_cell.angle_beta   90.00
_cell.angle_gamma   90.00
#
_symmetry.space_group_name_H-M   'P 1'
#
loop_
_entity.id
_entity.type
_entity.pdbx_description
1 polymer ?
#
loop_
_entity_poly.entity_id
_entity_poly.type
_entity_poly.pdbx_seq_one_letter_code
_entity_poly.pdbx_strand_id
1 'polypeptide(L)'
;MNSTPTLSTDRLTLRSPQAGDFPAYAAFFASERSTHEAGALGRAAARKEFASAVGLATLVSDVTPLNTRSIRLAERLGAWLDPDAPQSEDNPFLVNRHPAPEVRQ
;
A
#
# COMPACT_ATOMS: atom_id res chain seq x y z
N MET A 1 -2.79 -22.30 2.97
CA MET A 1 -3.38 -20.96 3.12
C MET A 1 -2.24 -19.99 3.31
N ASN A 2 -1.84 -19.24 2.28
CA ASN A 2 -0.73 -18.30 2.40
C ASN A 2 -1.25 -17.02 3.04
N SER A 3 -0.94 -16.84 4.32
CA SER A 3 -1.22 -15.59 5.04
C SER A 3 -0.30 -14.49 4.53
N THR A 4 -0.85 -13.31 4.25
CA THR A 4 -0.10 -12.11 3.88
C THR A 4 0.97 -11.81 4.95
N PRO A 5 2.23 -11.51 4.55
CA PRO A 5 3.32 -11.30 5.51
C PRO A 5 3.08 -10.07 6.39
N THR A 6 3.76 -10.04 7.54
CA THR A 6 3.97 -8.84 8.35
C THR A 6 5.46 -8.53 8.42
N LEU A 7 5.83 -7.34 7.95
CA LEU A 7 7.19 -6.81 8.01
C LEU A 7 7.29 -5.83 9.18
N SER A 8 8.33 -5.93 9.99
CA SER A 8 8.52 -5.08 11.17
C SER A 8 9.95 -4.56 11.25
N THR A 9 10.08 -3.30 11.62
CA THR A 9 11.31 -2.60 12.03
C THR A 9 11.02 -1.86 13.34
N ASP A 10 12.03 -1.24 13.94
CA ASP A 10 11.87 -0.46 15.19
C ASP A 10 10.81 0.65 15.11
N ARG A 11 10.56 1.19 13.90
CA ARG A 11 9.67 2.35 13.70
C ARG A 11 8.48 2.08 12.79
N LEU A 12 8.37 0.90 12.20
CA LEU A 12 7.35 0.59 11.20
C LEU A 12 6.92 -0.87 11.31
N THR A 13 5.60 -1.09 11.31
CA THR A 13 5.00 -2.38 11.02
C THR A 13 4.17 -2.25 9.75
N LEU A 14 4.46 -3.08 8.75
CA LEU A 14 3.71 -3.19 7.51
C LEU A 14 3.02 -4.56 7.48
N ARG A 15 1.69 -4.56 7.42
CA ARG A 15 0.84 -5.75 7.40
C ARG A 15 -0.39 -5.51 6.52
N SER A 16 -1.11 -6.58 6.18
CA SER A 16 -2.42 -6.43 5.55
C SER A 16 -3.35 -5.59 6.44
N PRO A 17 -4.18 -4.69 5.86
CA PRO A 17 -5.18 -3.98 6.62
C PRO A 17 -6.18 -4.93 7.27
N GLN A 18 -6.63 -4.59 8.47
CA GLN A 18 -7.65 -5.30 9.22
C GLN A 18 -8.90 -4.41 9.32
N ALA A 19 -10.07 -4.99 9.50
CA ALA A 19 -11.33 -4.24 9.55
C ALA A 19 -11.31 -3.03 10.50
N GLY A 20 -10.58 -3.14 11.62
CA GLY A 20 -10.39 -2.06 12.61
C GLY A 20 -9.57 -0.86 12.11
N ASP A 21 -8.81 -0.98 11.03
CA ASP A 21 -7.99 0.13 10.48
C ASP A 21 -8.82 1.12 9.64
N PHE A 22 -10.05 0.75 9.27
CA PHE A 22 -10.87 1.56 8.38
C PHE A 22 -11.08 3.01 8.84
N PRO A 23 -11.32 3.32 10.14
CA PRO A 23 -11.44 4.71 10.58
C PRO A 23 -10.19 5.55 10.28
N ALA A 24 -9.00 4.98 10.49
CA ALA A 24 -7.74 5.67 10.19
C ALA A 24 -7.52 5.84 8.68
N TYR A 25 -7.85 4.80 7.90
CA TYR A 25 -7.81 4.85 6.44
C TYR A 25 -8.72 5.96 5.89
N ALA A 26 -9.98 6.01 6.34
CA ALA A 26 -10.92 7.04 5.93
C ALA A 26 -10.47 8.45 6.34
N ALA A 27 -9.88 8.62 7.53
CA ALA A 27 -9.35 9.90 7.97
C ALA A 27 -8.16 10.36 7.13
N PHE A 28 -7.27 9.45 6.71
CA PHE A 28 -6.15 9.77 5.82
C PHE A 28 -6.64 10.29 4.47
N PHE A 29 -7.56 9.58 3.82
CA PHE A 29 -8.12 9.99 2.53
C PHE A 29 -9.04 11.21 2.60
N ALA A 30 -9.50 11.60 3.80
CA ALA A 30 -10.20 12.87 3.99
C ALA A 30 -9.25 14.07 4.16
N SER A 31 -7.93 13.86 4.16
CA SER A 31 -6.93 14.90 4.39
C SER A 31 -6.12 15.24 3.12
N GLU A 32 -5.52 16.43 3.09
CA GLU A 32 -4.62 16.87 2.01
C GLU A 32 -3.43 15.93 1.79
N ARG A 33 -3.06 15.12 2.80
CA ARG A 33 -1.97 14.15 2.69
C ARG A 33 -2.21 13.08 1.61
N SER A 34 -3.45 12.86 1.21
CA SER A 34 -3.82 11.90 0.16
C SER A 34 -3.63 12.42 -1.27
N THR A 35 -3.22 13.69 -1.45
CA THR A 35 -3.03 14.33 -2.76
C THR A 35 -2.06 13.57 -3.68
N HIS A 36 -1.08 12.87 -3.11
CA HIS A 36 -0.10 12.06 -3.85
C HIS A 36 -0.49 10.58 -3.98
N GLU A 37 -1.75 10.23 -3.71
CA GLU A 37 -2.28 8.87 -3.82
C GLU A 37 -3.49 8.89 -4.78
N ALA A 38 -4.71 8.64 -4.28
CA ALA A 38 -5.95 8.74 -5.06
C ALA A 38 -6.61 10.14 -5.00
N GLY A 39 -5.99 11.09 -4.30
CA GLY A 39 -6.64 12.34 -3.91
C GLY A 39 -7.66 12.14 -2.78
N ALA A 40 -8.35 13.22 -2.41
CA ALA A 40 -9.29 13.17 -1.30
C ALA A 40 -10.52 12.31 -1.65
N LEU A 41 -10.82 11.30 -0.82
CA LEU A 41 -11.98 10.42 -1.00
C LEU A 41 -13.02 10.66 0.09
N GLY A 42 -14.30 10.67 -0.32
CA GLY A 42 -15.41 10.54 0.63
C GLY A 42 -15.39 9.18 1.31
N ARG A 43 -15.93 9.10 2.53
CA ARG A 43 -15.90 7.89 3.38
C ARG A 43 -16.47 6.63 2.71
N ALA A 44 -17.48 6.76 1.86
CA ALA A 44 -18.07 5.63 1.13
C ALA A 44 -17.13 5.09 0.04
N ALA A 45 -16.48 5.97 -0.72
CA ALA A 45 -15.47 5.58 -1.69
C ALA A 45 -14.26 4.94 -0.99
N ALA A 46 -13.78 5.54 0.10
CA ALA A 46 -12.71 4.97 0.92
C ALA A 46 -13.07 3.58 1.47
N ARG A 47 -14.34 3.30 1.79
CA ARG A 47 -14.79 1.98 2.24
C ARG A 47 -14.69 0.93 1.15
N LYS A 48 -15.03 1.29 -0.09
CA LYS A 48 -14.93 0.40 -1.24
C LYS A 48 -13.47 0.04 -1.52
N GLU A 49 -12.60 1.04 -1.57
CA GLU A 49 -11.15 0.84 -1.76
C GLU A 49 -10.54 -0.02 -0.64
N PHE A 50 -10.88 0.29 0.61
CA PHE A 50 -10.38 -0.46 1.77
C PHE A 50 -10.80 -1.93 1.77
N ALA A 51 -12.04 -2.23 1.33
CA ALA A 51 -12.53 -3.60 1.27
C ALA A 51 -11.73 -4.46 0.28
N SER A 52 -11.31 -3.88 -0.84
CA SER A 52 -10.43 -4.55 -1.80
C SER A 52 -9.06 -4.85 -1.20
N ALA A 53 -8.54 -3.96 -0.34
CA ALA A 53 -7.21 -4.12 0.26
C ALA A 53 -7.13 -5.22 1.34
N VAL A 54 -8.20 -5.43 2.13
CA VAL A 54 -8.23 -6.43 3.23
C VAL A 54 -8.12 -7.88 2.73
N GLY A 55 -8.35 -8.14 1.44
CA GLY A 55 -8.31 -9.49 0.84
C GLY A 55 -7.00 -9.88 0.16
N LEU A 56 -5.98 -9.02 0.13
CA LEU A 56 -4.77 -9.24 -0.66
C LEU A 56 -3.86 -10.30 -0.02
N ALA A 57 -3.46 -11.31 -0.80
CA ALA A 57 -2.56 -12.39 -0.37
C ALA A 57 -1.08 -11.97 -0.25
N THR A 58 -0.71 -10.84 -0.86
CA THR A 58 0.66 -10.30 -0.87
C THR A 58 0.63 -8.82 -0.52
N LEU A 59 1.73 -8.30 0.01
CA LEU A 59 1.90 -6.86 0.24
C LEU A 59 2.47 -6.18 -1.01
N VAL A 60 1.87 -5.07 -1.39
CA VAL A 60 2.38 -4.14 -2.41
C VAL A 60 2.37 -2.72 -1.83
N SER A 61 3.27 -1.88 -2.33
CA SER A 61 3.24 -0.44 -2.13
C SER A 61 3.01 0.23 -3.46
N ASP A 62 1.79 0.72 -3.66
CA ASP A 62 1.42 1.55 -4.79
C ASP A 62 1.82 2.98 -4.44
N VAL A 63 2.69 3.57 -5.23
CA VAL A 63 3.34 4.84 -4.90
C VAL A 63 3.44 5.70 -6.16
N THR A 64 3.02 6.96 -6.09
CA THR A 64 3.23 7.90 -7.19
C THR A 64 4.72 8.09 -7.50
N PRO A 65 5.14 8.22 -8.78
CA PRO A 65 6.55 8.30 -9.15
C PRO A 65 7.33 9.45 -8.49
N LEU A 66 6.64 10.51 -8.08
CA LEU A 66 7.24 11.68 -7.42
C LEU A 66 7.52 11.45 -5.93
N ASN A 67 6.92 10.43 -5.30
CA ASN A 67 7.08 10.16 -3.87
C ASN A 67 8.33 9.31 -3.59
N THR A 68 9.49 9.84 -3.98
CA THR A 68 10.81 9.18 -3.91
C THR A 68 11.18 8.66 -2.53
N ARG A 69 10.71 9.32 -1.45
CA ARG A 69 10.91 8.86 -0.07
C ARG A 69 10.21 7.53 0.21
N SER A 70 9.00 7.34 -0.32
CA SER A 70 8.21 6.12 -0.11
C SER A 70 8.74 4.98 -0.96
N ILE A 71 9.20 5.27 -2.19
CA ILE A 71 9.87 4.30 -3.06
C ILE A 71 11.10 3.72 -2.35
N ARG A 72 12.02 4.58 -1.87
CA ARG A 72 13.22 4.14 -1.14
C ARG A 72 12.91 3.38 0.13
N LEU A 73 11.80 3.73 0.81
CA LEU A 73 11.36 2.97 1.98
C LEU A 73 10.91 1.56 1.59
N ALA A 74 10.11 1.42 0.52
CA ALA A 74 9.67 0.13 0.03
C ALA A 74 10.87 -0.76 -0.37
N GLU A 75 11.82 -0.20 -1.12
CA GLU A 75 13.07 -0.90 -1.50
C GLU A 75 13.87 -1.36 -0.25
N ARG A 76 14.00 -0.50 0.78
CA ARG A 76 14.66 -0.86 2.04
C ARG A 76 13.95 -1.97 2.82
N LEU A 77 12.65 -2.12 2.62
CA LEU A 77 11.86 -3.23 3.18
C LEU A 77 11.97 -4.51 2.32
N GLY A 78 12.76 -4.48 1.25
CA GLY A 78 13.00 -5.61 0.35
C GLY A 78 12.04 -5.68 -0.82
N ALA A 79 11.21 -4.66 -1.06
CA ALA A 79 10.32 -4.63 -2.21
C ALA A 79 11.09 -4.42 -3.52
N TRP A 80 10.55 -4.95 -4.61
CA TRP A 80 11.02 -4.70 -5.98
C TRP A 80 9.92 -4.08 -6.83
N LEU A 81 10.29 -3.30 -7.84
CA LEU A 81 9.34 -2.77 -8.82
C LEU A 81 8.72 -3.94 -9.62
N ASP A 82 7.39 -3.97 -9.69
CA ASP A 82 6.60 -4.92 -10.48
C ASP A 82 6.24 -4.29 -11.84
N PRO A 83 7.02 -4.55 -12.91
CA PRO A 83 6.79 -3.92 -14.21
C PRO A 83 5.53 -4.46 -14.91
N ASP A 84 5.02 -5.60 -14.47
CA ASP A 84 3.84 -6.26 -15.06
C ASP A 84 2.53 -5.82 -14.37
N ALA A 85 2.63 -4.97 -13.34
CA ALA A 85 1.45 -4.50 -12.63
C ALA A 85 0.59 -3.60 -13.53
N PRO A 86 -0.75 -3.79 -13.56
CA PRO A 86 -1.64 -2.99 -14.38
C PRO A 86 -1.47 -1.49 -14.11
N GLN A 87 -1.22 -0.74 -15.18
CA GLN A 87 -1.01 0.70 -15.11
C GLN A 87 -2.30 1.44 -15.46
N SER A 88 -2.50 2.60 -14.82
CA SER A 88 -3.51 3.57 -15.23
C SER A 88 -2.85 4.70 -16.01
N GLU A 89 -3.30 4.96 -17.24
CA GLU A 89 -2.81 6.10 -18.03
C GLU A 89 -3.19 7.45 -17.39
N ASP A 90 -4.35 7.51 -16.73
CA ASP A 90 -4.89 8.72 -16.11
C ASP A 90 -4.23 9.04 -14.76
N ASN A 91 -3.67 8.04 -14.07
CA ASN A 91 -3.00 8.20 -12.78
C ASN A 91 -1.81 7.24 -12.68
N PRO A 92 -0.62 7.61 -13.15
CA PRO A 92 0.54 6.73 -13.14
C PRO A 92 1.04 6.46 -11.71
N PHE A 93 1.30 5.19 -11.39
CA PHE A 93 1.85 4.76 -10.11
C PHE A 93 2.85 3.62 -10.29
N LEU A 94 3.79 3.52 -9.35
CA LEU A 94 4.73 2.41 -9.27
C LEU A 94 4.21 1.39 -8.27
N VAL A 95 4.17 0.12 -8.67
CA VAL A 95 3.83 -0.98 -7.79
C VAL A 95 5.12 -1.63 -7.30
N ASN A 96 5.42 -1.49 -6.01
CA ASN A 96 6.56 -2.16 -5.39
C ASN A 96 6.07 -3.38 -4.62
N ARG A 97 6.38 -4.59 -5.10
CA ARG A 97 5.92 -5.84 -4.51
C ARG A 97 6.89 -6.27 -3.40
N HIS A 98 6.34 -6.61 -2.24
CA HIS A 98 7.12 -7.08 -1.10
C HIS A 98 7.29 -8.60 -1.12
N PRO A 99 8.39 -9.13 -0.55
CA PRO A 99 8.63 -10.55 -0.46
C PRO A 99 7.51 -11.29 0.27
N ALA A 100 7.23 -12.51 -0.19
CA ALA A 100 6.37 -13.44 0.52
C ALA A 100 6.98 -13.80 1.90
N PRO A 101 6.17 -14.26 2.88
CA PRO A 101 6.62 -14.52 4.26
C PRO A 101 7.85 -15.43 4.38
N GLU A 102 8.04 -16.29 3.39
CA GLU A 102 9.09 -17.31 3.30
C GLU A 102 10.47 -16.72 2.95
N VAL A 103 10.52 -15.48 2.45
CA VAL A 103 11.76 -14.78 2.10
C VAL A 103 12.12 -13.82 3.24
N ARG A 104 12.55 -14.37 4.37
CA ARG A 104 13.39 -13.64 5.34
C ARG A 104 14.82 -14.12 5.17
N GLN A 105 15.70 -13.23 4.70
CA GLN A 105 17.14 -13.36 4.91
C GLN A 105 17.49 -12.84 6.30
#